data_AF-A0A2V7SCN2-F1
#
_entry.id   AF-A0A2V7SCN2-F1
#
_cell.length_a   1.000
_cell.length_b   1.000
_cell.length_c   1.000
_cell.angle_alpha   90.00
_cell.angle_beta   90.00
_cell.angle_gamma   90.00
#
_symmetry.space_group_name_H-M   'P 1'
#
loop_
_entity.id
_entity.type
_entity.pdbx_description
1 polymer ?
#
loop_
_entity_poly.entity_id
_entity_poly.type
_entity_poly.pdbx_seq_one_letter_code
_entity_poly.pdbx_strand_id
1 'polypeptide(L)' 'MSETTMHLTPDEIELWAEGLLGAARTMHLTECSLCLAEAEQERKVLLELVALPRFAPSARFADHVMAQVKIRAPSGEF' A
#
# COMPACT_ATOMS: atom_id res chain seq x y z
N MET A 1 -9.98 -33.72 -17.19
CA MET A 1 -11.11 -32.77 -17.26
C MET A 1 -10.71 -31.61 -16.39
N SER A 2 -10.30 -30.52 -17.03
CA SER A 2 -9.53 -29.44 -16.40
C SER A 2 -10.33 -28.82 -15.27
N GLU A 3 -9.75 -28.89 -14.08
CA GLU A 3 -10.21 -28.18 -12.91
C GLU A 3 -10.29 -26.70 -13.30
N THR A 4 -11.49 -26.13 -13.27
CA THR A 4 -11.66 -24.68 -13.38
C THR A 4 -11.11 -24.08 -12.09
N THR A 5 -9.79 -24.03 -11.95
CA THR A 5 -9.12 -23.31 -10.86
C THR A 5 -9.48 -21.85 -11.04
N MET A 6 -10.36 -21.37 -10.17
CA MET A 6 -10.83 -19.99 -10.17
C MET A 6 -9.63 -19.03 -10.17
N HIS A 7 -9.62 -18.10 -11.14
CA HIS A 7 -8.61 -17.05 -11.25
C HIS A 7 -8.46 -16.27 -9.93
N LEU A 8 -7.33 -15.58 -9.77
CA LEU A 8 -7.16 -14.65 -8.67
C LEU A 8 -8.17 -13.51 -8.79
N THR A 9 -8.74 -13.10 -7.66
CA THR A 9 -9.53 -11.87 -7.59
C THR A 9 -8.61 -10.64 -7.64
N PRO A 10 -9.14 -9.45 -7.94
CA PRO A 10 -8.35 -8.22 -7.86
C PRO A 10 -7.66 -8.02 -6.51
N ASP A 11 -8.37 -8.27 -5.40
CA ASP A 11 -7.80 -8.17 -4.05
C ASP A 11 -6.63 -9.14 -3.83
N GLU A 12 -6.69 -10.34 -4.40
CA GLU A 12 -5.58 -11.31 -4.31
C GLU A 12 -4.38 -10.91 -5.17
N ILE A 13 -4.63 -10.26 -6.32
CA ILE A 13 -3.59 -9.67 -7.17
C ILE A 13 -2.90 -8.52 -6.42
N GLU A 14 -3.65 -7.66 -5.74
CA GLU A 14 -3.11 -6.58 -4.89
C GLU A 14 -2.29 -7.16 -3.71
N LEU A 15 -2.83 -8.16 -3.00
CA LEU A 15 -2.10 -8.86 -1.95
C LEU A 15 -0.80 -9.50 -2.48
N TRP A 16 -0.77 -9.99 -3.72
CA TRP A 16 0.46 -10.51 -4.30
C TRP A 16 1.47 -9.39 -4.56
N ALA A 17 1.02 -8.26 -5.13
CA ALA A 17 1.87 -7.10 -5.38
C ALA A 17 2.49 -6.54 -4.10
N GLU A 18 1.78 -6.61 -2.98
CA GLU A 18 2.26 -6.24 -1.64
C GLU A 18 3.15 -7.30 -0.97
N GLY A 19 3.25 -8.50 -1.55
CA GLY A 19 3.99 -9.63 -0.96
C GLY A 19 3.27 -10.33 0.19
N LEU A 20 1.95 -10.19 0.29
CA LEU A 20 1.08 -10.72 1.34
C LEU A 20 0.23 -11.91 0.90
N LEU A 21 0.19 -12.23 -0.40
CA LEU A 21 -0.57 -13.39 -0.89
C LEU A 21 0.03 -14.71 -0.40
N GLY A 22 -0.83 -15.62 0.08
CA GLY A 22 -0.40 -16.94 0.53
C GLY A 22 0.24 -17.79 -0.58
N ALA A 23 1.18 -18.67 -0.21
CA ALA A 23 1.96 -19.47 -1.16
C ALA A 23 1.10 -20.34 -2.08
N ALA A 24 0.03 -20.96 -1.56
CA ALA A 24 -0.86 -21.82 -2.36
C ALA A 24 -1.55 -21.06 -3.49
N ARG A 25 -1.99 -19.81 -3.26
CA ARG A 25 -2.57 -18.96 -4.31
C ARG A 25 -1.49 -18.39 -5.22
N THR A 26 -0.32 -18.08 -4.67
CA THR A 26 0.83 -17.61 -5.48
C THR A 26 1.26 -18.65 -6.53
N MET A 27 1.17 -19.95 -6.22
CA MET A 27 1.48 -21.01 -7.19
C MET A 27 0.63 -20.92 -8.46
N HIS A 28 -0.60 -20.39 -8.40
CA HIS A 28 -1.47 -20.21 -9.57
C HIS A 28 -0.81 -19.36 -10.66
N LEU A 29 0.03 -18.38 -10.28
CA LEU A 29 0.73 -17.51 -11.24
C LEU A 29 1.74 -18.28 -12.11
N THR A 30 2.15 -19.48 -11.69
CA THR A 30 3.04 -20.35 -12.50
C THR A 30 2.29 -21.10 -13.59
N GLU A 31 0.96 -21.21 -13.46
CA GLU A 31 0.09 -22.00 -14.34
C GLU A 31 -0.87 -21.13 -15.15
N CYS A 32 -1.12 -19.88 -14.75
CA CYS A 32 -2.05 -18.97 -15.40
C CYS A 32 -1.37 -17.68 -15.90
N SER A 33 -1.16 -17.60 -17.21
CA SER A 33 -0.56 -16.41 -17.84
C SER A 33 -1.41 -15.15 -17.73
N LEU A 34 -2.75 -15.29 -17.65
CA LEU A 34 -3.66 -14.15 -17.48
C LEU A 34 -3.44 -13.48 -16.12
N CYS A 35 -3.50 -14.26 -15.03
CA CYS A 35 -3.27 -13.73 -13.69
C CYS A 35 -1.83 -13.24 -13.52
N LEU A 36 -0.84 -13.88 -14.17
CA LEU A 36 0.54 -13.39 -14.16
C LEU A 36 0.66 -11.99 -14.78
N ALA A 37 0.03 -11.76 -15.94
CA ALA A 37 0.08 -10.46 -16.61
C ALA A 37 -0.58 -9.34 -15.76
N GLU A 38 -1.72 -9.64 -15.14
CA GLU A 38 -2.40 -8.70 -14.23
C GLU A 38 -1.55 -8.41 -12.99
N ALA A 39 -0.97 -9.45 -12.39
CA ALA A 39 -0.10 -9.33 -11.22
C ALA A 39 1.15 -8.48 -11.50
N GLU A 40 1.82 -8.72 -12.63
CA GLU A 40 2.98 -7.93 -13.04
C GLU A 40 2.64 -6.45 -13.26
N GLN A 41 1.47 -6.15 -13.83
CA GLN A 41 0.99 -4.79 -14.00
C GLN A 41 0.72 -4.11 -12.65
N GLU A 42 0.08 -4.80 -11.71
CA GLU A 42 -0.18 -4.26 -10.37
C GLU A 42 1.12 -3.97 -9.61
N ARG A 43 2.06 -4.92 -9.61
CA ARG A 43 3.36 -4.76 -8.96
C ARG A 43 4.17 -3.60 -9.56
N LYS A 44 4.06 -3.36 -10.87
CA LYS A 44 4.70 -2.21 -11.51
C LYS A 44 4.18 -0.90 -10.92
N VAL A 45 2.87 -0.75 -10.78
CA VAL A 45 2.26 0.45 -10.17
C VAL A 45 2.75 0.63 -8.74
N LEU A 46 2.74 -0.43 -7.94
CA LEU A 46 3.22 -0.38 -6.56
C LEU A 46 4.69 0.05 -6.46
N LEU A 47 5.55 -0.45 -7.33
CA LEU A 47 6.97 -0.05 -7.38
C LEU A 47 7.14 1.42 -7.79
N GLU A 48 6.33 1.93 -8.72
CA GLU A 48 6.33 3.34 -9.10
C GLU A 48 5.89 4.24 -7.93
N LEU A 49 4.89 3.83 -7.16
CA LEU A 49 4.44 4.55 -5.96
C LEU A 49 5.52 4.57 -4.87
N VAL A 50 6.20 3.44 -4.63
CA VAL A 50 7.29 3.35 -3.65
C VAL A 50 8.49 4.21 -4.05
N ALA A 51 8.73 4.38 -5.35
CA ALA A 51 9.82 5.21 -5.87
C ALA A 51 9.56 6.72 -5.74
N LEU A 52 8.34 7.14 -5.39
CA LEU A 52 8.03 8.56 -5.24
C LEU A 52 8.86 9.20 -4.12
N PRO A 53 9.37 10.43 -4.32
CA PRO A 53 10.05 11.17 -3.28
C PRO A 53 9.17 11.29 -2.03
N ARG A 54 9.75 10.98 -0.86
CA ARG A 54 9.09 11.30 0.41
C ARG A 54 9.12 12.80 0.60
N PHE A 55 7.95 13.42 0.58
CA PHE A 55 7.82 14.82 0.92
C PHE A 55 7.91 15.00 2.43
N ALA A 56 8.89 15.80 2.87
CA ALA A 56 8.96 16.30 4.23
C ALA A 56 8.56 17.78 4.23
N PRO A 57 7.82 18.26 5.25
CA PRO A 57 7.59 19.69 5.41
C PRO A 57 8.91 20.46 5.56
N SER A 58 8.88 21.77 5.29
CA SER A 58 10.06 22.61 5.49
C SER A 58 10.47 22.65 6.97
N ALA A 59 11.75 22.97 7.25
CA ALA A 59 12.28 22.99 8.62
C ALA A 59 11.46 23.85 9.61
N ARG A 60 10.77 24.89 9.12
CA ARG A 60 9.96 25.81 9.94
C ARG A 60 8.48 25.41 10.04
N PHE A 61 8.08 24.30 9.42
CA PHE A 61 6.69 23.86 9.41
C PHE A 61 6.12 23.67 10.81
N ALA A 62 6.87 23.01 11.70
CA ALA A 62 6.44 22.79 13.08
C ALA A 62 6.21 24.13 13.81
N ASP A 63 7.14 25.08 13.68
CA ASP A 63 7.00 26.41 14.27
C ASP A 63 5.76 27.14 13.76
N HIS A 64 5.50 27.07 12.44
CA HIS A 64 4.35 27.71 11.80
C HIS A 64 3.02 27.09 12.24
N VAL A 65 2.98 25.78 12.47
CA VAL A 65 1.81 25.09 13.03
C VAL A 65 1.61 25.52 14.48
N MET A 66 2.66 25.44 15.31
CA MET A 66 2.55 25.75 16.74
C MET A 66 2.20 27.21 17.01
N ALA A 67 2.61 28.14 16.16
CA ALA A 67 2.21 29.55 16.25
C ALA A 67 0.68 29.77 16.12
N GLN A 68 -0.04 28.83 15.49
CA GLN A 68 -1.49 28.91 15.29
C GLN A 68 -2.29 28.12 16.33
N VAL A 69 -1.63 27.19 17.05
CA VAL A 69 -2.29 26.36 18.07
C VAL A 69 -2.59 27.21 19.30
N LYS A 70 -3.88 27.42 19.58
CA LYS A 70 -4.34 28.06 20.82
C LYS A 70 -4.33 27.04 21.95
N ILE A 71 -3.28 27.07 22.78
CA ILE A 71 -3.20 26.26 23.99
C ILE A 71 -4.03 26.96 25.07
N ARG A 72 -5.11 26.32 25.54
CA ARG A 72 -5.82 26.79 26.74
C ARG A 72 -4.91 26.59 27.95
N ALA A 73 -4.82 27.60 28.81
CA ALA A 73 -4.11 27.44 30.08
C ALA A 73 -4.70 26.24 30.85
N PRO A 74 -3.87 25.43 31.52
CA PRO A 74 -4.39 24.40 32.41
C PRO A 74 -5.33 25.05 33.43
N SER A 75 -6.48 24.44 33.64
CA SER A 75 -7.41 24.81 34.71
C SER A 75 -6.71 24.55 36.04
N GLY A 76 -6.03 25.58 36.54
CA GLY A 76 -5.35 25.52 37.82
C GLY A 76 -6.37 25.41 38.94
N GLU A 77 -6.50 24.22 39.52
CA GLU A 77 -6.89 24.02 40.91
C GLU A 77 -5.66 23.41 41.61
N PHE A 78 -4.94 24.25 42.35
CA PHE A 78 -4.02 23.87 43.41
C PHE A 78 -4.39 24.67 44.65
#